data_AF-A0A0G1XLA8-F1
#
_entry.id   AF-A0A0G1XLA8-F1
#
_cell.length_a   1.000
_cell.length_b   1.000
_cell.length_c   1.000
_cell.angle_alpha   90.00
_cell.angle_beta   90.00
_cell.angle_gamma   90.00
#
_symmetry.space_group_name_H-M   'P 1'
#
loop_
_entity.id
_entity.type
_entity.pdbx_description
1 polymer ?
#
loop_
_entity_poly.entity_id
_entity_poly.type
_entity_poly.pdbx_seq_one_letter_code
_entity_poly.pdbx_strand_id
1 'polypeptide(L)'
;MTREEIVTLIEQSQLDDQTKRHLFNLIIEKGMTAEVLDRIKETLDDTLIQTLKNAGLDITQTADFKAAENTFAQEAETAKEKFEAQMSELEQEIGDVEKQTSQQMDDLQTQAIKNSIT
;
A
#
# COMPACT_ATOMS: atom_id res chain seq x y z
N MET A 1 3.75 4.23 -8.92
CA MET A 1 4.09 3.02 -9.68
C MET A 1 2.81 2.46 -10.27
N THR A 2 2.76 2.24 -11.58
CA THR A 2 1.61 1.67 -12.29
C THR A 2 1.71 0.15 -12.36
N ARG A 3 0.59 -0.52 -12.65
CA ARG A 3 0.57 -1.98 -12.85
C ARG A 3 1.56 -2.43 -13.94
N GLU A 4 1.67 -1.68 -15.02
CA GLU A 4 2.53 -1.98 -16.16
C GLU A 4 4.02 -1.86 -15.80
N GLU A 5 4.38 -0.85 -14.99
CA GLU A 5 5.75 -0.69 -14.47
C GLU A 5 6.15 -1.90 -13.61
N ILE A 6 5.24 -2.41 -12.79
CA ILE A 6 5.50 -3.56 -11.91
C ILE A 6 5.58 -4.86 -12.67
N VAL A 7 4.70 -5.07 -13.64
CA VAL A 7 4.77 -6.24 -14.51
C VAL A 7 6.10 -6.25 -15.24
N THR A 8 6.53 -5.10 -15.77
CA THR A 8 7.82 -4.95 -16.43
C THR A 8 8.99 -5.24 -15.48
N LEU A 9 8.95 -4.77 -14.24
CA LEU A 9 9.96 -5.06 -13.22
C LEU A 9 10.05 -6.56 -12.92
N ILE A 10 8.93 -7.26 -12.78
CA ILE A 10 8.91 -8.71 -12.55
C ILE A 10 9.45 -9.45 -13.77
N GLU A 11 9.06 -9.07 -15.00
CA GLU A 11 9.57 -9.71 -16.22
C GLU A 11 11.08 -9.55 -16.39
N GLN A 12 11.60 -8.35 -16.15
CA GLN A 12 13.02 -8.00 -16.29
C GLN A 12 13.88 -8.47 -15.12
N SER A 13 13.28 -8.88 -14.00
CA SER A 13 14.02 -9.41 -12.87
C SER A 13 14.74 -10.73 -13.20
N GLN A 14 15.78 -11.03 -12.43
CA GLN A 14 16.51 -12.31 -12.47
C GLN A 14 15.78 -13.44 -11.70
N LEU A 15 14.51 -13.24 -11.33
CA LEU A 15 13.70 -14.26 -10.65
C LEU A 15 13.51 -15.49 -11.54
N ASP A 16 13.36 -16.66 -10.92
CA ASP A 16 12.95 -17.86 -11.64
C ASP A 16 11.50 -17.77 -12.13
N ASP A 17 11.16 -18.56 -13.14
CA ASP A 17 9.84 -18.53 -13.79
C ASP A 17 8.69 -18.89 -12.84
N GLN A 18 8.93 -19.73 -11.83
CA GLN A 18 7.91 -20.11 -10.87
C GLN A 18 7.59 -18.93 -9.94
N THR A 19 8.62 -18.22 -9.47
CA THR A 19 8.46 -17.02 -8.64
C THR A 19 7.80 -15.89 -9.42
N LYS A 20 8.20 -15.65 -10.68
CA LYS A 20 7.53 -14.66 -11.55
C LYS A 20 6.05 -14.95 -11.72
N ARG A 21 5.69 -16.21 -12.03
CA ARG A 21 4.28 -16.64 -12.15
C ARG A 21 3.51 -16.45 -10.85
N HIS A 22 4.13 -16.73 -9.71
CA HIS A 22 3.49 -16.52 -8.41
C HIS A 22 3.16 -15.04 -8.19
N LEU A 23 4.10 -14.13 -8.45
CA LEU A 23 3.87 -12.69 -8.30
C LEU A 23 2.80 -12.18 -9.28
N PHE A 24 2.79 -12.65 -10.53
CA PHE A 24 1.72 -12.30 -11.48
C PHE A 24 0.35 -12.79 -11.02
N ASN A 25 0.25 -14.02 -10.54
CA ASN A 25 -1.00 -14.53 -9.98
C ASN A 25 -1.45 -13.70 -8.77
N LEU A 26 -0.52 -13.27 -7.93
CA LEU A 26 -0.79 -12.40 -6.79
C LEU A 26 -1.40 -11.06 -7.23
N ILE A 27 -0.84 -10.43 -8.28
CA ILE A 27 -1.38 -9.20 -8.88
C ILE A 27 -2.76 -9.45 -9.51
N ILE A 28 -2.98 -10.60 -10.13
CA ILE A 28 -4.25 -10.94 -10.81
C ILE A 28 -5.35 -11.25 -9.79
N GLU A 29 -5.07 -12.03 -8.75
CA GLU A 29 -6.05 -12.50 -7.77
C GLU A 29 -6.38 -11.46 -6.72
N LYS A 30 -5.35 -10.76 -6.20
CA LYS A 30 -5.51 -9.79 -5.11
C LYS A 30 -5.53 -8.35 -5.57
N GLY A 31 -5.16 -8.09 -6.82
CA GLY A 31 -5.03 -6.74 -7.35
C GLY A 31 -3.74 -6.03 -6.91
N MET A 32 -3.64 -4.77 -7.30
CA MET A 32 -2.53 -3.86 -6.96
C MET A 32 -2.77 -3.20 -5.60
N THR A 33 -2.74 -3.98 -4.51
CA THR A 33 -2.87 -3.46 -3.14
C THR A 33 -1.50 -3.21 -2.51
N ALA A 34 -1.44 -2.39 -1.46
CA ALA A 34 -0.19 -2.09 -0.75
C ALA A 34 0.55 -3.35 -0.28
N GLU A 35 -0.16 -4.33 0.30
CA GLU A 35 0.43 -5.63 0.68
C GLU A 35 1.06 -6.38 -0.49
N VAL A 36 0.43 -6.36 -1.67
CA VAL A 36 0.94 -7.05 -2.85
C VAL A 36 2.21 -6.36 -3.37
N LEU A 37 2.23 -5.02 -3.32
CA LEU A 37 3.39 -4.21 -3.68
C LEU A 37 4.58 -4.49 -2.76
N ASP A 38 4.35 -4.51 -1.45
CA ASP A 38 5.39 -4.80 -0.47
C ASP A 38 5.94 -6.21 -0.67
N ARG A 39 5.07 -7.20 -0.89
CA ARG A 39 5.48 -8.59 -1.16
C ARG A 39 6.34 -8.73 -2.42
N ILE A 40 5.98 -8.03 -3.50
CA ILE A 40 6.76 -8.02 -4.75
C ILE A 40 8.14 -7.40 -4.51
N LYS A 41 8.18 -6.30 -3.76
CA LYS A 41 9.40 -5.58 -3.46
C LYS A 41 10.36 -6.41 -2.61
N GLU A 42 9.87 -7.01 -1.51
CA GLU A 42 10.66 -7.92 -0.67
C GLU A 42 11.27 -9.07 -1.51
N THR A 43 10.48 -9.68 -2.39
CA THR A 43 10.93 -10.80 -3.22
C THR A 43 12.06 -10.39 -4.18
N LEU A 44 11.98 -9.18 -4.75
CA LEU A 44 13.01 -8.64 -5.63
C LEU A 44 14.28 -8.29 -4.86
N ASP A 45 14.15 -7.65 -3.69
CA ASP A 45 15.26 -7.25 -2.84
C ASP A 45 16.03 -8.48 -2.33
N ASP A 46 15.33 -9.52 -1.85
CA ASP A 46 15.94 -10.77 -1.42
C ASP A 46 16.73 -11.46 -2.53
N THR A 47 16.18 -11.46 -3.75
CA THR A 47 16.84 -12.06 -4.91
C THR A 47 18.10 -11.30 -5.30
N LEU A 48 18.05 -9.97 -5.25
CA LEU A 48 19.22 -9.11 -5.49
C LEU A 48 20.31 -9.41 -4.46
N ILE A 49 19.96 -9.48 -3.17
CA ILE A 49 20.88 -9.79 -2.08
C ILE A 49 21.51 -11.17 -2.28
N GLN A 50 20.72 -12.20 -2.58
CA GLN A 50 21.24 -13.55 -2.84
C GLN A 50 22.17 -13.61 -4.05
N THR A 51 21.83 -12.90 -5.13
CA THR A 51 22.65 -12.84 -6.34
C THR A 51 23.99 -12.19 -6.06
N LEU A 52 24.01 -11.09 -5.30
CA LEU A 52 25.24 -10.41 -4.91
C LEU A 52 26.09 -11.26 -3.97
N LYS A 53 25.46 -11.95 -3.01
CA LYS A 53 26.12 -12.90 -2.12
C LYS A 53 26.77 -14.06 -2.89
N ASN A 54 26.07 -14.62 -3.88
CA ASN A 54 26.60 -15.67 -4.76
C ASN A 54 27.75 -15.18 -5.65
N ALA A 55 27.76 -13.89 -6.01
CA ALA A 55 28.87 -13.24 -6.70
C ALA A 55 30.07 -12.92 -5.78
N GLY A 56 30.01 -13.30 -4.49
CA GLY A 56 31.03 -13.01 -3.49
C GLY A 56 31.03 -11.55 -3.01
N LEU A 57 30.03 -10.77 -3.38
CA LEU A 57 29.83 -9.39 -2.97
C LEU A 57 28.82 -9.39 -1.82
N ASP A 58 29.31 -9.52 -0.59
CA ASP A 58 28.48 -9.28 0.60
C ASP A 58 28.31 -7.77 0.82
N ILE A 59 27.48 -7.14 -0.01
CA ILE A 59 27.18 -5.72 0.11
C ILE A 59 26.33 -5.42 1.35
N THR A 60 25.65 -6.40 1.93
CA THR A 60 24.82 -6.22 3.14
C THR A 60 25.64 -5.86 4.37
N GLN A 61 26.94 -6.15 4.35
CA GLN A 61 27.90 -5.75 5.39
C GLN A 61 28.51 -4.38 5.15
N THR A 62 28.31 -3.76 3.97
CA THR A 62 28.90 -2.46 3.65
C THR A 62 28.21 -1.36 4.41
N ALA A 63 28.99 -0.34 4.82
CA ALA A 63 28.45 0.82 5.52
C ALA A 63 27.41 1.56 4.67
N ASP A 64 27.61 1.61 3.35
CA ASP A 64 26.71 2.30 2.42
C ASP A 64 25.36 1.59 2.30
N PHE A 65 25.35 0.25 2.24
CA PHE A 65 24.09 -0.51 2.21
C PHE A 65 23.31 -0.35 3.52
N LYS A 66 23.97 -0.43 4.68
CA LYS A 66 23.32 -0.20 5.99
C LYS A 66 22.80 1.23 6.15
N ALA A 67 23.50 2.21 5.57
CA ALA A 67 23.03 3.59 5.54
C ALA A 67 21.78 3.73 4.67
N ALA A 68 21.80 3.16 3.45
CA ALA A 68 20.65 3.18 2.54
C ALA A 68 19.43 2.43 3.12
N GLU A 69 19.65 1.27 3.78
CA GLU A 69 18.62 0.50 4.47
C GLU A 69 17.98 1.32 5.61
N ASN A 70 18.79 1.97 6.45
CA ASN A 70 18.30 2.84 7.52
C ASN A 70 17.52 4.05 6.98
N THR A 71 18.00 4.69 5.90
CA THR A 71 17.27 5.80 5.27
C THR A 71 15.94 5.32 4.70
N PHE A 72 15.94 4.19 3.99
CA PHE A 72 14.71 3.62 3.43
C PHE A 72 13.70 3.25 4.52
N ALA A 73 14.16 2.64 5.62
CA ALA A 73 13.32 2.33 6.77
C ALA A 73 12.70 3.59 7.41
N GLN A 74 13.49 4.66 7.59
CA GLN A 74 12.98 5.94 8.11
C GLN A 74 11.96 6.59 7.17
N GLU A 75 12.20 6.56 5.86
CA GLU A 75 11.25 7.07 4.87
C GLU A 75 9.95 6.26 4.84
N ALA A 76 10.05 4.93 4.95
CA ALA A 76 8.90 4.04 5.03
C ALA A 76 8.07 4.27 6.30
N GLU A 77 8.73 4.44 7.47
CA GLU A 77 8.06 4.77 8.73
C GLU A 77 7.32 6.11 8.62
N THR A 78 7.98 7.14 8.07
CA THR A 78 7.38 8.47 7.86
C THR A 78 6.18 8.41 6.91
N ALA A 79 6.28 7.62 5.82
CA ALA A 79 5.19 7.44 4.88
C ALA A 79 4.00 6.71 5.52
N LYS A 80 4.27 5.72 6.37
CA LYS A 80 3.24 4.99 7.12
C LYS A 80 2.53 5.88 8.13
N GLU A 81 3.26 6.66 8.94
CA GLU A 81 2.69 7.61 9.89
C GLU A 81 1.79 8.63 9.17
N LYS A 82 2.23 9.13 8.00
CA LYS A 82 1.43 10.05 7.19
C LYS A 82 0.16 9.40 6.64
N PHE A 83 0.25 8.15 6.19
CA PHE A 83 -0.91 7.40 5.72
C PHE A 83 -1.92 7.17 6.85
N GLU A 84 -1.46 6.76 8.03
CA GLU A 84 -2.33 6.57 9.21
C GLU A 84 -3.00 7.87 9.64
N ALA A 85 -2.27 9.00 9.63
CA ALA A 85 -2.85 10.31 9.94
C ALA A 85 -3.95 10.71 8.93
N GLN A 86 -3.69 10.52 7.62
CA GLN A 86 -4.67 10.80 6.58
C GLN A 86 -5.91 9.90 6.70
N MET A 87 -5.74 8.66 7.14
CA MET A 87 -6.86 7.75 7.33
C MET A 87 -7.70 8.11 8.55
N SER A 88 -7.06 8.53 9.63
CA SER A 88 -7.79 9.04 10.80
C SER A 88 -8.57 10.33 10.47
N GLU A 89 -8.02 11.23 9.64
CA GLU A 89 -8.75 12.41 9.16
C GLU A 89 -9.94 12.00 8.29
N LEU A 90 -9.75 11.05 7.36
CA LEU A 90 -10.82 10.56 6.49
C LEU A 90 -11.96 9.92 7.30
N GLU A 91 -11.63 9.12 8.31
CA GLU A 91 -12.62 8.52 9.22
C GLU A 91 -13.41 9.58 10.00
N GLN A 92 -12.75 10.65 10.45
CA GLN A 92 -13.43 11.77 11.08
C GLN A 92 -14.38 12.49 10.11
N GLU A 93 -13.92 12.80 8.89
CA GLU A 93 -14.76 13.44 7.87
C GLU A 93 -15.99 12.58 7.53
N ILE A 94 -15.82 11.26 7.41
CA ILE A 94 -16.94 10.34 7.20
C ILE A 94 -17.92 10.39 8.36
N GLY A 95 -17.44 10.33 9.60
CA GLY A 95 -18.30 10.41 10.79
C GLY A 95 -19.08 11.73 10.88
N ASP A 96 -18.48 12.84 10.48
CA ASP A 96 -19.14 14.15 10.45
C ASP A 96 -20.19 14.24 9.32
N VAL A 97 -19.88 13.69 8.14
CA VAL A 97 -20.83 13.59 7.02
C VAL A 97 -22.02 12.70 7.39
N GLU A 98 -21.79 11.56 8.05
CA GLU A 98 -22.85 10.66 8.52
C GLU A 98 -23.76 11.38 9.54
N LYS A 99 -23.18 12.11 10.49
CA LYS A 99 -23.96 12.91 11.45
C LYS A 99 -24.79 13.99 10.78
N GLN A 100 -24.21 14.77 9.86
CA GLN A 100 -24.94 15.80 9.12
C GLN A 100 -26.08 15.19 8.30
N THR A 101 -25.81 14.07 7.62
CA THR A 101 -26.81 13.38 6.81
C THR A 101 -27.95 12.84 7.66
N SER A 102 -27.64 12.26 8.83
CA SER A 102 -28.66 11.80 9.78
C SER A 102 -29.53 12.94 10.30
N GLN A 103 -28.93 14.07 10.66
CA GLN A 103 -29.68 15.26 11.10
C GLN A 103 -30.60 15.80 10.00
N GLN A 104 -30.11 15.88 8.76
CA GLN A 104 -30.93 16.30 7.63
C GLN A 104 -32.10 15.34 7.37
N MET A 105 -31.88 14.03 7.53
CA MET A 105 -32.95 13.03 7.42
C MET A 105 -34.01 13.18 8.51
N ASP A 106 -33.59 13.39 9.76
CA ASP A 106 -34.51 13.61 10.89
C ASP A 106 -35.33 14.90 10.71
N ASP A 107 -34.70 15.97 10.23
CA ASP A 107 -35.38 17.23 9.92
C ASP A 107 -36.40 17.07 8.79
N LEU A 108 -36.06 16.32 7.73
CA LEU A 108 -36.98 16.00 6.63
C LEU A 108 -38.15 15.14 7.10
N GLN A 109 -37.91 14.10 7.92
CA GLN A 109 -38.99 13.30 8.51
C GLN A 109 -39.90 14.16 9.39
N THR A 110 -39.31 15.02 10.21
CA THR A 110 -40.07 15.93 11.08
C THR A 110 -40.93 16.89 10.27
N GLN A 111 -40.41 17.47 9.19
CA GLN A 111 -41.18 18.32 8.28
C GLN A 111 -42.28 17.55 7.54
N ALA A 112 -42.01 16.34 7.07
CA ALA A 112 -43.01 15.50 6.40
C ALA A 112 -44.18 15.15 7.34
N ILE A 113 -43.88 14.82 8.60
CA ILE A 113 -44.90 14.58 9.63
C ILE A 113 -45.70 15.87 9.87
N LYS A 114 -45.02 17.01 10.05
CA LYS A 114 -45.69 18.31 10.26
C LYS A 114 -46.64 18.65 9.12
N ASN A 115 -46.22 18.44 7.87
CA ASN A 115 -47.04 18.67 6.68
C ASN A 115 -48.18 17.67 6.50
N SER A 116 -48.11 16.48 7.12
CA SER A 116 -49.19 15.47 7.04
C SER A 116 -50.32 15.66 8.05
N ILE A 117 -50.11 16.50 9.08
CA ILE A 117 -51.08 16.75 10.17
C ILE A 117 -51.74 18.13 10.01
N THR A 118 -51.35 18.92 9.00
CA THR A 118 -51.98 20.20 8.63
C THR A 118 -52.80 20.04 7.36
#